data_AF-A0A163RE82-F1
#
_entry.id   AF-A0A163RE82-F1
#
_cell.length_a   1.000
_cell.length_b   1.000
_cell.length_c   1.000
_cell.angle_alpha   90.00
_cell.angle_beta   90.00
_cell.angle_gamma   90.00
#
_symmetry.space_group_name_H-M   'P 1'
#
loop_
_entity.id
_entity.type
_entity.pdbx_description
1 polymer ?
#
loop_
_entity_poly.entity_id
_entity_poly.type
_entity_poly.pdbx_seq_one_letter_code
_entity_poly.pdbx_strand_id
1 'polypeptide(L)'
;MVGINGDSSPGTLAAQRKAFLDDPPSWWPFRPGQYEIVQVDENQNGEIHPAVNPLQTPYFNQFFSGALEAGAPWRWLDLQGANDTVYVHASTCFESVLHCWSYLNLLLDAKPALLSAAKDSAIVVIGAGVSGLLFAQRFIDAGFTNITLLEKTNRFAGKTHSLQVPDQGGTSIAELGTCYLSPAYDEMVQALSEFTVGNARVAVAHGSERGIVVGTPPNETVMTFSDYGLMVACQYLGFGWPCSKVEQDLAYAELVAAAAIYVALRFEIFGSFDGVMPISRPVGDPHGVFSKSFAQYLDDNKMGALKGYLMYAYQVQGYGDLDKIPAYYGLVWVMPDMALPSGETSGVTAWQKGWEDVWDQMVKKRTMNIKLNTEVVSIRR
;
A
#
# COMPACT_ATOMS: atom_id res chain seq x y z
N MET A 1 9.76 2.31 18.29
CA MET A 1 9.44 3.76 18.13
C MET A 1 10.68 4.57 18.49
N VAL A 2 10.87 5.76 17.91
CA VAL A 2 11.89 6.74 18.33
C VAL A 2 11.19 7.94 18.94
N GLY A 3 11.72 8.45 20.05
CA GLY A 3 11.17 9.58 20.76
C GLY A 3 11.50 10.93 20.12
N ILE A 4 10.86 11.97 20.64
CA ILE A 4 11.27 13.36 20.47
C ILE A 4 12.74 13.46 20.92
N ASN A 5 13.57 14.11 20.10
CA ASN A 5 15.04 14.22 20.24
C ASN A 5 15.84 12.91 20.10
N GLY A 6 15.24 11.83 19.58
CA GLY A 6 15.93 10.57 19.28
C GLY A 6 15.82 9.48 20.36
N ASP A 7 15.47 9.83 21.60
CA ASP A 7 15.50 8.92 22.74
C ASP A 7 14.73 7.61 22.47
N SER A 8 15.46 6.50 22.59
CA SER A 8 15.03 5.13 22.32
C SER A 8 14.73 4.32 23.58
N SER A 9 14.94 4.90 24.77
CA SER A 9 14.75 4.19 26.03
C SER A 9 13.26 3.90 26.29
N PRO A 10 12.87 2.68 26.70
CA PRO A 10 11.46 2.34 26.94
C PRO A 10 10.76 3.28 27.95
N GLY A 11 11.50 3.76 28.96
CA GLY A 11 11.01 4.73 29.93
C GLY A 11 10.66 6.09 29.32
N THR A 12 11.55 6.68 28.51
CA THR A 12 11.25 7.95 27.83
C THR A 12 10.17 7.76 26.77
N LEU A 13 10.20 6.66 25.99
CA LEU A 13 9.16 6.36 25.00
C LEU A 13 7.77 6.25 25.64
N ALA A 14 7.65 5.59 26.80
CA ALA A 14 6.40 5.51 27.56
C ALA A 14 5.97 6.90 28.10
N ALA A 15 6.90 7.69 28.63
CA ALA A 15 6.62 9.03 29.14
C ALA A 15 6.19 10.01 28.03
N GLN A 16 6.84 9.97 26.87
CA GLN A 16 6.50 10.79 25.70
C GLN A 16 5.18 10.35 25.06
N ARG A 17 4.91 9.03 24.96
CA ARG A 17 3.58 8.51 24.58
C ARG A 17 2.52 9.04 25.53
N LYS A 18 2.78 9.07 26.84
CA LYS A 18 1.84 9.65 27.81
C LYS A 18 1.63 11.15 27.57
N ALA A 19 2.71 11.93 27.44
CA ALA A 19 2.62 13.37 27.20
C ALA A 19 1.81 13.71 25.93
N PHE A 20 2.02 12.96 24.84
CA PHE A 20 1.27 13.09 23.59
C PHE A 20 -0.23 12.72 23.72
N LEU A 21 -0.57 11.80 24.62
CA LEU A 21 -1.96 11.41 24.91
C LEU A 21 -2.62 12.35 25.94
N ASP A 22 -1.84 13.02 26.79
CA ASP A 22 -2.31 14.03 27.75
C ASP A 22 -2.57 15.39 27.05
N ASP A 23 -1.67 15.82 26.16
CA ASP A 23 -1.70 17.10 25.44
C ASP A 23 -1.20 16.91 23.98
N PRO A 24 -2.07 16.45 23.05
CA PRO A 24 -1.70 16.23 21.66
C PRO A 24 -1.44 17.56 20.92
N PRO A 25 -0.46 17.63 19.99
CA PRO A 25 -0.19 18.84 19.23
C PRO A 25 -1.41 19.39 18.49
N SER A 26 -1.53 20.71 18.36
CA SER A 26 -2.71 21.37 17.76
C SER A 26 -3.00 21.05 16.29
N TRP A 27 -2.04 20.43 15.58
CA TRP A 27 -2.17 19.92 14.21
C TRP A 27 -2.57 18.44 14.15
N TRP A 28 -2.62 17.72 15.28
CA TRP A 28 -2.95 16.31 15.33
C TRP A 28 -4.48 16.09 15.25
N PRO A 29 -5.00 15.33 14.26
CA PRO A 29 -6.43 15.29 13.98
C PRO A 29 -7.25 14.36 14.91
N PHE A 30 -6.61 13.47 15.66
CA PHE A 30 -7.30 12.45 16.47
C PHE A 30 -7.25 12.77 17.96
N ARG A 31 -8.42 12.95 18.60
CA ARG A 31 -8.49 13.14 20.06
C ARG A 31 -8.23 11.82 20.80
N PRO A 32 -7.27 11.78 21.75
CA PRO A 32 -7.07 10.64 22.64
C PRO A 32 -8.39 10.20 23.30
N GLY A 33 -8.61 8.89 23.36
CA GLY A 33 -9.85 8.30 23.93
C GLY A 33 -11.13 8.47 23.10
N GLN A 34 -11.10 9.11 21.92
CA GLN A 34 -12.26 9.13 20.99
C GLN A 34 -12.09 8.24 19.76
N TYR A 35 -10.85 8.03 19.31
CA TYR A 35 -10.52 7.22 18.13
C TYR A 35 -9.38 6.25 18.45
N GLU A 36 -9.64 5.32 19.38
CA GLU A 36 -8.75 4.19 19.63
C GLU A 36 -8.95 3.05 18.62
N ILE A 37 -7.96 2.16 18.57
CA ILE A 37 -7.75 1.14 17.56
C ILE A 37 -7.88 -0.22 18.31
N VAL A 38 -9.04 -0.92 18.24
CA VAL A 38 -9.48 -2.04 19.15
C VAL A 38 -10.19 -3.27 18.48
N GLN A 39 -9.50 -4.44 18.35
CA GLN A 39 -9.65 -5.67 17.49
C GLN A 39 -10.70 -6.72 17.80
N VAL A 40 -11.79 -6.39 18.50
CA VAL A 40 -12.90 -7.34 18.78
C VAL A 40 -12.98 -8.57 17.85
N ASP A 41 -12.53 -9.72 18.36
CA ASP A 41 -12.35 -10.97 17.61
C ASP A 41 -13.26 -12.02 18.27
N GLU A 42 -14.23 -12.55 17.52
CA GLU A 42 -15.21 -13.52 18.04
C GLU A 42 -14.68 -14.94 17.90
N ASN A 43 -14.57 -15.66 19.03
CA ASN A 43 -14.29 -17.10 18.99
C ASN A 43 -15.56 -17.89 18.58
N GLN A 44 -15.37 -19.12 18.12
CA GLN A 44 -16.44 -19.97 17.57
C GLN A 44 -17.55 -20.35 18.58
N ASN A 45 -17.41 -19.99 19.86
CA ASN A 45 -18.37 -20.28 20.93
C ASN A 45 -19.26 -19.08 21.31
N GLY A 46 -19.04 -17.89 20.72
CA GLY A 46 -19.88 -16.71 20.94
C GLY A 46 -19.61 -15.89 22.20
N GLU A 47 -18.42 -16.01 22.79
CA GLU A 47 -17.96 -15.10 23.85
C GLU A 47 -17.32 -13.84 23.23
N ILE A 48 -17.84 -12.66 23.59
CA ILE A 48 -17.40 -11.37 23.06
C ILE A 48 -16.21 -10.84 23.88
N HIS A 49 -15.04 -10.70 23.24
CA HIS A 49 -13.84 -10.08 23.83
C HIS A 49 -13.43 -8.81 23.08
N PRO A 50 -12.93 -7.76 23.78
CA PRO A 50 -12.17 -6.67 23.15
C PRO A 50 -10.71 -7.10 22.84
N ALA A 51 -10.17 -6.70 21.68
CA ALA A 51 -8.75 -6.87 21.30
C ALA A 51 -8.15 -5.56 20.68
N VAL A 52 -7.04 -5.50 19.87
CA VAL A 52 -6.34 -4.25 19.36
C VAL A 52 -5.64 -4.28 17.94
N ASN A 53 -6.14 -3.91 16.71
CA ASN A 53 -7.40 -3.38 16.08
C ASN A 53 -7.90 -4.19 14.84
N PRO A 54 -9.21 -4.27 14.47
CA PRO A 54 -9.64 -4.97 13.27
C PRO A 54 -9.67 -3.90 12.18
N LEU A 55 -8.66 -3.88 11.32
CA LEU A 55 -8.51 -2.83 10.29
C LEU A 55 -9.51 -3.00 9.12
N GLN A 56 -10.80 -3.16 9.46
CA GLN A 56 -11.96 -2.67 8.71
C GLN A 56 -12.09 -1.14 8.76
N THR A 57 -10.97 -0.41 8.86
CA THR A 57 -10.87 0.81 8.08
C THR A 57 -11.23 0.45 6.64
N PRO A 58 -12.22 1.08 5.99
CA PRO A 58 -12.44 0.96 4.54
C PRO A 58 -11.35 1.78 3.81
N TYR A 59 -10.09 1.55 4.21
CA TYR A 59 -8.91 1.97 3.53
C TYR A 59 -8.87 1.14 2.26
N PHE A 60 -8.37 -0.10 2.31
CA PHE A 60 -8.29 -0.94 1.13
C PHE A 60 -9.61 -1.67 0.80
N ASN A 61 -10.36 -1.17 -0.20
CA ASN A 61 -11.54 -1.85 -0.73
C ASN A 61 -11.15 -3.00 -1.68
N GLN A 62 -11.69 -4.20 -1.45
CA GLN A 62 -11.26 -5.43 -2.11
C GLN A 62 -12.41 -6.37 -2.54
N PHE A 63 -12.14 -7.27 -3.49
CA PHE A 63 -12.98 -8.43 -3.74
C PHE A 63 -12.79 -9.49 -2.64
N PHE A 64 -13.88 -10.07 -2.16
CA PHE A 64 -13.84 -11.22 -1.24
C PHE A 64 -13.46 -12.52 -2.00
N SER A 65 -12.97 -13.56 -1.30
CA SER A 65 -12.41 -14.77 -1.92
C SER A 65 -13.33 -15.42 -2.96
N GLY A 66 -14.62 -15.64 -2.62
CA GLY A 66 -15.59 -16.19 -3.58
C GLY A 66 -15.81 -15.34 -4.84
N ALA A 67 -15.54 -14.02 -4.80
CA ALA A 67 -15.54 -13.18 -5.98
C ALA A 67 -14.23 -13.30 -6.79
N LEU A 68 -13.07 -13.44 -6.12
CA LEU A 68 -11.79 -13.73 -6.77
C LEU A 68 -11.82 -15.11 -7.46
N GLU A 69 -12.33 -16.14 -6.79
CA GLU A 69 -12.60 -17.48 -7.34
C GLU A 69 -13.57 -17.43 -8.53
N ALA A 70 -14.61 -16.59 -8.47
CA ALA A 70 -15.52 -16.30 -9.58
C ALA A 70 -14.89 -15.42 -10.70
N GLY A 71 -13.62 -15.05 -10.59
CA GLY A 71 -12.85 -14.31 -11.59
C GLY A 71 -13.20 -12.82 -11.67
N ALA A 72 -13.64 -12.21 -10.57
CA ALA A 72 -14.09 -10.82 -10.55
C ALA A 72 -13.09 -9.81 -11.15
N PRO A 73 -11.76 -9.87 -10.93
CA PRO A 73 -10.82 -8.93 -11.55
C PRO A 73 -10.92 -8.89 -13.08
N TRP A 74 -10.92 -10.06 -13.73
CA TRP A 74 -11.03 -10.18 -15.19
C TRP A 74 -12.43 -9.82 -15.69
N ARG A 75 -13.49 -10.19 -14.95
CA ARG A 75 -14.86 -9.76 -15.28
C ARG A 75 -15.02 -8.25 -15.21
N TRP A 76 -14.30 -7.57 -14.31
CA TRP A 76 -14.24 -6.10 -14.28
C TRP A 76 -13.36 -5.52 -15.38
N LEU A 77 -12.27 -6.19 -15.77
CA LEU A 77 -11.45 -5.82 -16.94
C LEU A 77 -12.26 -5.93 -18.26
N ASP A 78 -13.12 -6.93 -18.40
CA ASP A 78 -13.96 -7.10 -19.58
C ASP A 78 -15.15 -6.14 -19.67
N LEU A 79 -15.58 -5.55 -18.54
CA LEU A 79 -16.59 -4.49 -18.51
C LEU A 79 -16.03 -3.10 -18.88
N GLN A 80 -14.72 -2.95 -19.07
CA GLN A 80 -14.10 -1.65 -19.36
C GLN A 80 -14.45 -1.18 -20.78
N GLY A 81 -15.03 0.01 -20.87
CA GLY A 81 -15.58 0.57 -22.10
C GLY A 81 -17.05 0.19 -22.36
N ALA A 82 -17.63 -0.75 -21.60
CA ALA A 82 -19.04 -1.09 -21.73
C ALA A 82 -19.93 0.05 -21.21
N ASN A 83 -20.88 0.49 -22.05
CA ASN A 83 -21.71 1.67 -21.81
C ASN A 83 -20.86 2.92 -21.49
N ASP A 84 -19.85 3.18 -22.34
CA ASP A 84 -18.96 4.35 -22.32
C ASP A 84 -18.38 4.66 -20.93
N THR A 85 -17.95 3.62 -20.21
CA THR A 85 -17.52 3.73 -18.80
C THR A 85 -16.27 2.93 -18.50
N VAL A 86 -15.42 3.50 -17.65
CA VAL A 86 -14.18 2.91 -17.15
C VAL A 86 -14.26 2.86 -15.62
N TYR A 87 -13.92 1.71 -15.03
CA TYR A 87 -13.94 1.49 -13.58
C TYR A 87 -12.51 1.38 -13.04
N VAL A 88 -12.10 2.36 -12.23
CA VAL A 88 -10.69 2.58 -11.82
C VAL A 88 -10.53 2.55 -10.29
N HIS A 89 -11.14 1.53 -9.68
CA HIS A 89 -11.33 1.42 -8.23
C HIS A 89 -10.26 0.55 -7.57
N ALA A 90 -9.99 0.85 -6.29
CA ALA A 90 -9.15 0.08 -5.36
C ALA A 90 -9.14 -1.44 -5.59
N SER A 91 -10.32 -2.04 -5.70
CA SER A 91 -10.49 -3.49 -5.82
C SER A 91 -9.96 -4.07 -7.13
N THR A 92 -9.83 -3.27 -8.19
CA THR A 92 -9.28 -3.67 -9.49
C THR A 92 -7.82 -3.27 -9.69
N CYS A 93 -7.42 -2.07 -9.26
CA CYS A 93 -6.09 -1.51 -9.54
C CYS A 93 -5.11 -1.54 -8.35
N PHE A 94 -5.53 -1.99 -7.16
CA PHE A 94 -4.89 -1.67 -5.89
C PHE A 94 -4.86 -0.14 -5.61
N GLU A 95 -4.51 0.29 -4.40
CA GLU A 95 -4.65 1.72 -4.00
C GLU A 95 -3.36 2.53 -3.93
N SER A 96 -2.21 1.87 -4.09
CA SER A 96 -0.92 2.54 -4.20
C SER A 96 -0.80 3.30 -5.53
N VAL A 97 0.08 4.31 -5.57
CA VAL A 97 0.28 5.13 -6.76
C VAL A 97 0.83 4.31 -7.94
N LEU A 98 1.82 3.45 -7.67
CA LEU A 98 2.41 2.58 -8.68
C LEU A 98 1.34 1.70 -9.33
N HIS A 99 0.54 1.01 -8.54
CA HIS A 99 -0.43 0.04 -9.06
C HIS A 99 -1.61 0.73 -9.76
N CYS A 100 -2.02 1.93 -9.31
CA CYS A 100 -2.94 2.79 -10.07
C CYS A 100 -2.39 3.14 -11.47
N TRP A 101 -1.09 3.46 -11.58
CA TRP A 101 -0.42 3.80 -12.85
C TRP A 101 -0.20 2.56 -13.74
N SER A 102 0.26 1.44 -13.17
CA SER A 102 0.48 0.20 -13.91
C SER A 102 -0.83 -0.42 -14.40
N TYR A 103 -1.91 -0.38 -13.61
CA TYR A 103 -3.25 -0.79 -14.06
C TYR A 103 -3.79 0.09 -15.19
N LEU A 104 -3.51 1.40 -15.16
CA LEU A 104 -3.85 2.33 -16.24
C LEU A 104 -3.11 1.99 -17.54
N ASN A 105 -1.83 1.63 -17.47
CA ASN A 105 -1.07 1.13 -18.63
C ASN A 105 -1.71 -0.16 -19.17
N LEU A 106 -1.80 -1.19 -18.33
CA LEU A 106 -2.40 -2.49 -18.68
C LEU A 106 -3.80 -2.34 -19.29
N LEU A 107 -4.63 -1.45 -18.76
CA LEU A 107 -5.99 -1.25 -19.25
C LEU A 107 -6.03 -0.59 -20.62
N LEU A 108 -5.19 0.42 -20.88
CA LEU A 108 -5.14 1.07 -22.18
C LEU A 108 -4.54 0.14 -23.25
N ASP A 109 -3.58 -0.71 -22.88
CA ASP A 109 -2.99 -1.71 -23.78
C ASP A 109 -3.97 -2.87 -24.07
N ALA A 110 -4.73 -3.33 -23.07
CA ALA A 110 -5.72 -4.39 -23.23
C ALA A 110 -7.04 -3.92 -23.87
N LYS A 111 -7.38 -2.63 -23.76
CA LYS A 111 -8.64 -2.03 -24.26
C LYS A 111 -8.38 -0.69 -24.98
N PRO A 112 -7.57 -0.64 -26.06
CA PRO A 112 -7.16 0.61 -26.72
C PRO A 112 -8.34 1.41 -27.35
N ALA A 113 -9.47 0.77 -27.60
CA ALA A 113 -10.72 1.42 -27.99
C ALA A 113 -11.24 2.46 -26.97
N LEU A 114 -10.78 2.43 -25.71
CA LEU A 114 -11.05 3.49 -24.73
C LEU A 114 -10.58 4.88 -25.20
N LEU A 115 -9.61 4.96 -26.12
CA LEU A 115 -9.07 6.21 -26.66
C LEU A 115 -9.60 6.57 -28.06
N SER A 116 -10.50 5.76 -28.65
CA SER A 116 -11.03 5.97 -30.01
C SER A 116 -12.30 6.83 -30.08
N ALA A 117 -12.85 7.27 -28.95
CA ALA A 117 -13.94 8.26 -28.93
C ALA A 117 -13.49 9.61 -29.52
N ALA A 118 -14.46 10.41 -29.99
CA ALA A 118 -14.20 11.75 -30.53
C ALA A 118 -13.58 12.65 -29.45
N LYS A 119 -12.63 13.52 -29.81
CA LYS A 119 -11.77 14.21 -28.83
C LYS A 119 -12.46 15.32 -28.04
N ASP A 120 -13.61 15.76 -28.53
CA ASP A 120 -14.56 16.69 -27.91
C ASP A 120 -15.66 15.99 -27.06
N SER A 121 -15.68 14.65 -27.02
CA SER A 121 -16.63 13.88 -26.20
C SER A 121 -16.55 14.28 -24.73
N ALA A 122 -17.70 14.53 -24.11
CA ALA A 122 -17.78 14.89 -22.70
C ALA A 122 -17.43 13.71 -21.79
N ILE A 123 -16.29 13.79 -21.10
CA ILE A 123 -15.81 12.76 -20.17
C ILE A 123 -15.98 13.27 -18.74
N VAL A 124 -16.64 12.47 -17.89
CA VAL A 124 -16.80 12.75 -16.47
C VAL A 124 -16.02 11.71 -15.65
N VAL A 125 -15.01 12.17 -14.92
CA VAL A 125 -14.26 11.36 -13.96
C VAL A 125 -14.84 11.61 -12.57
N ILE A 126 -15.00 10.55 -11.77
CA ILE A 126 -15.62 10.63 -10.43
C ILE A 126 -14.56 10.26 -9.38
N GLY A 127 -14.28 11.20 -8.48
CA GLY A 127 -13.11 11.22 -7.61
C GLY A 127 -11.90 11.88 -8.28
N ALA A 128 -11.30 12.87 -7.62
CA ALA A 128 -10.03 13.48 -8.03
C ALA A 128 -8.84 12.96 -7.20
N GLY A 129 -8.94 11.72 -6.71
CA GLY A 129 -7.81 10.97 -6.16
C GLY A 129 -6.85 10.49 -7.25
N VAL A 130 -5.76 9.85 -6.83
CA VAL A 130 -4.64 9.40 -7.68
C VAL A 130 -5.09 8.72 -8.99
N SER A 131 -5.97 7.70 -8.94
CA SER A 131 -6.43 7.03 -10.16
C SER A 131 -7.21 7.96 -11.09
N GLY A 132 -8.11 8.80 -10.55
CA GLY A 132 -8.85 9.80 -11.34
C GLY A 132 -7.95 10.83 -12.01
N LEU A 133 -6.91 11.31 -11.32
CA LEU A 133 -5.92 12.25 -11.87
C LEU A 133 -5.08 11.60 -12.99
N LEU A 134 -4.58 10.39 -12.77
CA LEU A 134 -3.78 9.65 -13.75
C LEU A 134 -4.61 9.33 -15.02
N PHE A 135 -5.86 8.87 -14.87
CA PHE A 135 -6.75 8.65 -16.02
C PHE A 135 -7.07 9.96 -16.75
N ALA A 136 -7.36 11.05 -16.03
CA ALA A 136 -7.58 12.35 -16.67
C ALA A 136 -6.33 12.83 -17.45
N GLN A 137 -5.13 12.69 -16.89
CA GLN A 137 -3.87 13.03 -17.57
C GLN A 137 -3.68 12.22 -18.86
N ARG A 138 -3.88 10.89 -18.83
CA ARG A 138 -3.72 10.06 -20.03
C ARG A 138 -4.74 10.34 -21.12
N PHE A 139 -5.96 10.74 -20.76
CA PHE A 139 -6.95 11.15 -21.77
C PHE A 139 -6.66 12.55 -22.33
N ILE A 140 -6.22 13.52 -21.52
CA ILE A 140 -5.74 14.83 -22.01
C ILE A 140 -4.57 14.64 -22.99
N ASP A 141 -3.62 13.76 -22.67
CA ASP A 141 -2.45 13.49 -23.52
C ASP A 141 -2.80 12.68 -24.77
N ALA A 142 -3.87 11.87 -24.72
CA ALA A 142 -4.50 11.29 -25.90
C ALA A 142 -5.39 12.27 -26.69
N GLY A 143 -5.31 13.57 -26.36
CA GLY A 143 -5.93 14.69 -27.09
C GLY A 143 -7.37 15.03 -26.71
N PHE A 144 -7.94 14.43 -25.66
CA PHE A 144 -9.32 14.73 -25.25
C PHE A 144 -9.41 16.10 -24.55
N THR A 145 -10.34 16.95 -25.01
CA THR A 145 -10.44 18.37 -24.62
C THR A 145 -11.57 18.68 -23.63
N ASN A 146 -12.54 17.77 -23.48
CA ASN A 146 -13.79 18.01 -22.76
C ASN A 146 -13.93 17.09 -21.53
N ILE A 147 -12.97 17.19 -20.60
CA ILE A 147 -12.93 16.39 -19.37
C ILE A 147 -13.34 17.24 -18.16
N THR A 148 -14.17 16.67 -17.28
CA THR A 148 -14.45 17.23 -15.95
C THR A 148 -14.23 16.15 -14.88
N LEU A 149 -13.45 16.46 -13.85
CA LEU A 149 -13.35 15.63 -12.65
C LEU A 149 -14.34 16.15 -11.59
N LEU A 150 -15.10 15.27 -10.95
CA LEU A 150 -16.03 15.60 -9.86
C LEU A 150 -15.49 15.01 -8.55
N GLU A 151 -15.26 15.83 -7.55
CA GLU A 151 -14.64 15.45 -6.29
C GLU A 151 -15.54 15.82 -5.11
N LYS A 152 -15.84 14.86 -4.25
CA LYS A 152 -16.79 15.03 -3.13
C LYS A 152 -16.25 15.98 -2.06
N THR A 153 -14.95 15.99 -1.82
CA THR A 153 -14.30 16.77 -0.76
C THR A 153 -13.84 18.15 -1.25
N ASN A 154 -13.30 18.95 -0.35
CA ASN A 154 -12.75 20.29 -0.63
C ASN A 154 -11.29 20.27 -1.14
N ARG A 155 -10.74 19.10 -1.46
CA ARG A 155 -9.38 18.92 -2.02
C ARG A 155 -9.35 17.76 -3.01
N PHE A 156 -8.34 17.71 -3.89
CA PHE A 156 -8.07 16.54 -4.73
C PHE A 156 -7.01 15.63 -4.08
N ALA A 157 -6.32 14.79 -4.85
CA ALA A 157 -5.26 13.85 -4.43
C ALA A 157 -5.73 12.67 -3.55
N GLY A 158 -6.87 12.78 -2.86
CA GLY A 158 -7.58 11.66 -2.24
C GLY A 158 -6.84 11.10 -1.02
N LYS A 159 -6.25 9.91 -1.13
CA LYS A 159 -5.48 9.27 -0.05
C LYS A 159 -4.04 9.77 0.06
N THR A 160 -3.55 10.51 -0.93
CA THR A 160 -2.39 11.37 -0.75
C THR A 160 -2.80 12.61 0.04
N HIS A 161 -1.99 13.03 1.02
CA HIS A 161 -2.10 14.32 1.70
C HIS A 161 -0.77 14.69 2.37
N SER A 162 -0.20 15.85 2.05
CA SER A 162 1.16 16.27 2.42
C SER A 162 1.14 17.62 3.13
N LEU A 163 1.41 17.64 4.44
CA LEU A 163 1.46 18.89 5.22
C LEU A 163 2.89 19.40 5.38
N GLN A 164 3.09 20.71 5.18
CA GLN A 164 4.28 21.40 5.65
C GLN A 164 4.15 21.68 7.15
N VAL A 165 5.08 21.14 7.95
CA VAL A 165 5.11 21.28 9.41
C VAL A 165 6.41 21.92 9.88
N PRO A 166 6.40 22.78 10.93
CA PRO A 166 7.63 23.33 11.50
C PRO A 166 8.49 22.21 12.11
N ASP A 167 9.79 22.20 11.80
CA ASP A 167 10.72 21.17 12.27
C ASP A 167 12.13 21.75 12.44
N GLN A 168 12.72 21.58 13.63
CA GLN A 168 14.10 21.96 14.03
C GLN A 168 14.72 23.21 13.36
N GLY A 169 13.97 24.32 13.30
CA GLY A 169 14.43 25.61 12.75
C GLY A 169 14.14 25.83 11.27
N GLY A 170 13.44 24.91 10.61
CA GLY A 170 12.92 25.01 9.26
C GLY A 170 11.53 24.38 9.13
N THR A 171 11.26 23.77 7.97
CA THR A 171 9.98 23.15 7.63
C THR A 171 10.22 21.78 7.00
N SER A 172 9.54 20.76 7.50
CA SER A 172 9.54 19.38 6.98
C SER A 172 8.19 19.02 6.37
N ILE A 173 8.14 17.94 5.58
CA ILE A 173 6.89 17.38 5.06
C ILE A 173 6.43 16.24 5.97
N ALA A 174 5.19 16.34 6.46
CA ALA A 174 4.45 15.27 7.11
C ALA A 174 3.42 14.69 6.13
N GLU A 175 3.69 13.49 5.62
CA GLU A 175 2.72 12.73 4.82
C GLU A 175 1.67 12.11 5.73
N LEU A 176 0.39 12.45 5.53
CA LEU A 176 -0.75 11.91 6.26
C LEU A 176 -1.43 10.73 5.53
N GLY A 177 -0.74 10.14 4.55
CA GLY A 177 -1.25 9.08 3.70
C GLY A 177 -0.14 8.46 2.85
N THR A 178 -0.22 8.57 1.52
CA THR A 178 0.85 8.13 0.61
C THR A 178 2.20 8.75 0.99
N CYS A 179 3.24 7.95 1.21
CA CYS A 179 4.53 8.44 1.70
C CYS A 179 5.77 7.85 1.00
N TYR A 180 5.78 6.56 0.65
CA TYR A 180 6.98 5.85 0.18
C TYR A 180 6.99 5.50 -1.32
N LEU A 181 8.21 5.33 -1.84
CA LEU A 181 8.57 4.77 -3.16
C LEU A 181 9.68 3.73 -2.96
N SER A 182 9.55 2.53 -3.54
CA SER A 182 10.63 1.55 -3.68
C SER A 182 11.28 1.66 -5.08
N PRO A 183 12.34 0.87 -5.40
CA PRO A 183 12.87 0.77 -6.77
C PRO A 183 11.83 0.36 -7.83
N ALA A 184 10.76 -0.35 -7.45
CA ALA A 184 9.65 -0.67 -8.36
C ALA A 184 8.91 0.57 -8.91
N TYR A 185 9.12 1.76 -8.32
CA TYR A 185 8.52 3.02 -8.79
C TYR A 185 9.34 3.70 -9.89
N ASP A 186 10.54 3.23 -10.21
CA ASP A 186 11.52 3.97 -11.03
C ASP A 186 11.02 4.29 -12.46
N GLU A 187 10.35 3.35 -13.12
CA GLU A 187 9.76 3.58 -14.45
C GLU A 187 8.62 4.61 -14.41
N MET A 188 7.72 4.50 -13.42
CA MET A 188 6.65 5.48 -13.21
C MET A 188 7.22 6.87 -12.92
N VAL A 189 8.28 6.96 -12.12
CA VAL A 189 8.97 8.23 -11.83
C VAL A 189 9.61 8.81 -13.09
N GLN A 190 10.16 7.99 -13.98
CA GLN A 190 10.66 8.44 -15.28
C GLN A 190 9.51 8.93 -16.18
N ALA A 191 8.41 8.19 -16.27
CA ALA A 191 7.24 8.53 -17.09
C ALA A 191 6.49 9.79 -16.60
N LEU A 192 6.47 10.03 -15.28
CA LEU A 192 5.85 11.20 -14.66
C LEU A 192 6.83 12.33 -14.31
N SER A 193 8.10 12.22 -14.73
CA SER A 193 9.20 13.16 -14.39
C SER A 193 8.91 14.62 -14.74
N GLU A 194 8.04 14.86 -15.72
CA GLU A 194 7.61 16.20 -16.12
C GLU A 194 6.70 16.91 -15.09
N PHE A 195 6.26 16.18 -14.06
CA PHE A 195 5.44 16.62 -12.93
C PHE A 195 6.18 16.52 -11.58
N THR A 196 7.48 16.14 -11.57
CA THR A 196 8.30 16.04 -10.35
C THR A 196 9.39 17.12 -10.33
N VAL A 197 9.15 18.26 -10.98
CA VAL A 197 10.18 19.28 -11.24
C VAL A 197 10.62 19.94 -9.95
N GLY A 198 11.90 19.78 -9.61
CA GLY A 198 12.47 20.25 -8.35
C GLY A 198 11.87 19.58 -7.12
N ASN A 199 11.26 18.40 -7.25
CA ASN A 199 10.82 17.55 -6.14
C ASN A 199 11.67 16.28 -6.19
N ALA A 200 12.80 16.27 -5.48
CA ALA A 200 13.73 15.15 -5.52
C ALA A 200 13.24 13.96 -4.69
N ARG A 201 13.62 12.74 -5.07
CA ARG A 201 13.55 11.57 -4.17
C ARG A 201 14.64 11.71 -3.12
N VAL A 202 14.25 11.63 -1.85
CA VAL A 202 15.16 11.61 -0.69
C VAL A 202 15.07 10.24 -0.01
N ALA A 203 16.21 9.73 0.48
CA ALA A 203 16.24 8.47 1.21
C ALA A 203 15.47 8.58 2.53
N VAL A 204 14.64 7.59 2.86
CA VAL A 204 13.99 7.53 4.16
C VAL A 204 15.02 7.08 5.20
N ALA A 205 15.29 7.92 6.20
CA ALA A 205 16.31 7.62 7.21
C ALA A 205 15.80 6.56 8.21
N HIS A 206 16.26 5.32 8.06
CA HIS A 206 16.10 4.26 9.05
C HIS A 206 17.24 4.36 10.07
N GLY A 207 17.13 5.30 11.00
CA GLY A 207 18.10 5.44 12.10
C GLY A 207 18.09 4.21 13.02
N SER A 208 19.25 3.85 13.56
CA SER A 208 19.53 2.63 14.34
C SER A 208 18.69 2.44 15.63
N GLU A 209 17.91 3.44 15.99
CA GLU A 209 17.01 3.45 17.15
C GLU A 209 15.53 3.14 16.75
N ARG A 210 15.24 3.01 15.46
CA ARG A 210 13.89 2.75 14.91
C ARG A 210 13.62 1.24 14.83
N GLY A 211 13.07 0.69 15.90
CA GLY A 211 12.68 -0.73 15.96
C GLY A 211 11.20 -1.02 16.22
N ILE A 212 10.85 -2.28 15.93
CA ILE A 212 9.59 -2.96 16.28
C ILE A 212 9.64 -3.33 17.76
N VAL A 213 8.55 -3.12 18.48
CA VAL A 213 8.44 -3.51 19.89
C VAL A 213 7.85 -4.91 19.97
N VAL A 214 8.53 -5.84 20.65
CA VAL A 214 8.05 -7.22 20.87
C VAL A 214 7.95 -7.54 22.35
N GLY A 215 7.13 -8.55 22.70
CA GLY A 215 6.85 -8.92 24.08
C GLY A 215 5.64 -8.19 24.66
N THR A 216 5.39 -8.38 25.96
CA THR A 216 4.30 -7.75 26.70
C THR A 216 4.83 -7.03 27.94
N PRO A 217 4.16 -5.96 28.42
CA PRO A 217 4.56 -5.24 29.63
C PRO A 217 4.80 -6.17 30.83
N PRO A 218 5.94 -6.05 31.56
CA PRO A 218 7.03 -5.07 31.44
C PRO A 218 8.29 -5.59 30.72
N ASN A 219 8.16 -6.64 29.91
CA ASN A 219 9.27 -7.39 29.29
C ASN A 219 9.46 -7.04 27.80
N GLU A 220 9.08 -5.83 27.38
CA GLU A 220 9.21 -5.44 25.98
C GLU A 220 10.67 -5.23 25.56
N THR A 221 11.00 -5.60 24.32
CA THR A 221 12.28 -5.27 23.69
C THR A 221 12.08 -4.58 22.35
N VAL A 222 13.05 -3.78 21.93
CA VAL A 222 13.06 -3.10 20.63
C VAL A 222 14.00 -3.86 19.69
N MET A 223 13.48 -4.33 18.56
CA MET A 223 14.21 -5.10 17.55
C MET A 223 14.33 -4.31 16.25
N THR A 224 15.42 -4.47 15.50
CA THR A 224 15.44 -3.96 14.12
C THR A 224 14.44 -4.74 13.26
N PHE A 225 14.06 -4.18 12.11
CA PHE A 225 13.24 -4.89 11.11
C PHE A 225 13.90 -6.21 10.67
N SER A 226 15.22 -6.21 10.50
CA SER A 226 16.02 -7.39 10.17
C SER A 226 15.98 -8.46 11.27
N ASP A 227 16.18 -8.07 12.53
CA ASP A 227 16.14 -9.00 13.66
C ASP A 227 14.74 -9.60 13.86
N TYR A 228 13.69 -8.78 13.69
CA TYR A 228 12.30 -9.24 13.81
C TYR A 228 11.95 -10.28 12.73
N GLY A 229 12.34 -10.01 11.47
CA GLY A 229 12.19 -10.96 10.38
C GLY A 229 12.96 -12.27 10.62
N LEU A 230 14.20 -12.18 11.10
CA LEU A 230 15.03 -13.34 11.46
C LEU A 230 14.44 -14.13 12.65
N MET A 231 13.88 -13.45 13.66
CA MET A 231 13.20 -14.10 14.79
C MET A 231 12.00 -14.91 14.33
N VAL A 232 11.13 -14.35 13.48
CA VAL A 232 9.96 -15.07 12.95
C VAL A 232 10.39 -16.25 12.08
N ALA A 233 11.48 -16.13 11.30
CA ALA A 233 12.06 -17.25 10.56
C ALA A 233 12.63 -18.35 11.48
N CYS A 234 13.33 -17.98 12.57
CA CYS A 234 13.78 -18.95 13.58
C CYS A 234 12.57 -19.67 14.22
N GLN A 235 11.51 -18.94 14.58
CA GLN A 235 10.28 -19.52 15.17
C GLN A 235 9.54 -20.43 14.19
N TYR A 236 9.50 -20.09 12.89
CA TYR A 236 8.94 -20.94 11.83
C TYR A 236 9.67 -22.29 11.71
N LEU A 237 11.00 -22.28 11.90
CA LEU A 237 11.83 -23.50 11.95
C LEU A 237 11.79 -24.24 13.31
N GLY A 238 11.03 -23.73 14.29
CA GLY A 238 10.92 -24.30 15.63
C GLY A 238 12.08 -23.99 16.58
N PHE A 239 12.93 -23.03 16.24
CA PHE A 239 14.04 -22.57 17.09
C PHE A 239 13.59 -21.57 18.15
N GLY A 240 14.36 -21.45 19.22
CA GLY A 240 14.17 -20.43 20.25
C GLY A 240 14.65 -19.04 19.82
N TRP A 241 14.28 -18.01 20.59
CA TRP A 241 14.86 -16.66 20.47
C TRP A 241 15.55 -16.25 21.79
N PRO A 242 16.78 -15.70 21.76
CA PRO A 242 17.64 -15.52 20.59
C PRO A 242 18.16 -16.85 20.05
N CYS A 243 18.07 -17.05 18.73
CA CYS A 243 18.62 -18.25 18.09
C CYS A 243 20.16 -18.18 18.02
N SER A 244 20.82 -19.32 18.16
CA SER A 244 22.28 -19.45 18.03
C SER A 244 22.75 -19.15 16.61
N LYS A 245 24.05 -18.93 16.41
CA LYS A 245 24.57 -18.56 15.07
C LYS A 245 24.23 -19.60 13.98
N VAL A 246 24.24 -20.90 14.32
CA VAL A 246 23.86 -21.97 13.36
C VAL A 246 22.37 -21.90 13.01
N GLU A 247 21.50 -21.65 14.00
CA GLU A 247 20.05 -21.49 13.79
C GLU A 247 19.75 -20.21 12.98
N GLN A 248 20.49 -19.13 13.19
CA GLN A 248 20.40 -17.91 12.37
C GLN A 248 20.81 -18.14 10.92
N ASP A 249 21.91 -18.89 10.68
CA ASP A 249 22.38 -19.19 9.32
C ASP A 249 21.39 -20.11 8.57
N LEU A 250 20.74 -21.04 9.29
CA LEU A 250 19.64 -21.85 8.77
C LEU A 250 18.38 -21.01 8.47
N ALA A 251 17.97 -20.13 9.39
CA ALA A 251 16.81 -19.26 9.21
C ALA A 251 17.02 -18.26 8.05
N TYR A 252 18.25 -17.75 7.85
CA TYR A 252 18.57 -16.90 6.71
C TYR A 252 18.56 -17.69 5.38
N ALA A 253 19.04 -18.94 5.37
CA ALA A 253 18.92 -19.81 4.20
C ALA A 253 17.46 -20.11 3.83
N GLU A 254 16.60 -20.36 4.83
CA GLU A 254 15.16 -20.55 4.63
C GLU A 254 14.48 -19.27 4.11
N LEU A 255 14.81 -18.09 4.64
CA LEU A 255 14.31 -16.81 4.14
C LEU A 255 14.67 -16.57 2.67
N VAL A 256 15.91 -16.88 2.26
CA VAL A 256 16.35 -16.76 0.86
C VAL A 256 15.66 -17.80 -0.03
N ALA A 257 15.47 -19.03 0.43
CA ALA A 257 14.74 -20.07 -0.30
C ALA A 257 13.26 -19.71 -0.48
N ALA A 258 12.60 -19.25 0.58
CA ALA A 258 11.22 -18.78 0.56
C ALA A 258 11.04 -17.57 -0.37
N ALA A 259 11.96 -16.60 -0.36
CA ALA A 259 11.93 -15.47 -1.29
C ALA A 259 12.11 -15.91 -2.76
N ALA A 260 12.97 -16.89 -3.03
CA ALA A 260 13.13 -17.46 -4.37
C ALA A 260 11.86 -18.19 -4.84
N ILE A 261 11.20 -18.96 -3.96
CA ILE A 261 9.90 -19.60 -4.23
C ILE A 261 8.82 -18.54 -4.49
N TYR A 262 8.79 -17.47 -3.70
CA TYR A 262 7.85 -16.35 -3.86
C TYR A 262 7.96 -15.69 -5.22
N VAL A 263 9.18 -15.33 -5.63
CA VAL A 263 9.43 -14.68 -6.93
C VAL A 263 9.10 -15.62 -8.09
N ALA A 264 9.43 -16.91 -7.98
CA ALA A 264 9.11 -17.91 -9.00
C ALA A 264 7.59 -18.11 -9.16
N LEU A 265 6.86 -18.33 -8.06
CA LEU A 265 5.40 -18.51 -8.10
C LEU A 265 4.69 -17.24 -8.55
N ARG A 266 5.09 -16.05 -8.08
CA ARG A 266 4.51 -14.78 -8.55
C ARG A 266 4.66 -14.62 -10.07
N PHE A 267 5.83 -14.96 -10.61
CA PHE A 267 6.07 -14.92 -12.05
C PHE A 267 5.24 -15.98 -12.81
N GLU A 268 5.08 -17.19 -12.27
CA GLU A 268 4.21 -18.23 -12.86
C GLU A 268 2.73 -17.80 -12.89
N ILE A 269 2.24 -17.16 -11.83
CA ILE A 269 0.82 -16.78 -11.68
C ILE A 269 0.47 -15.52 -12.48
N PHE A 270 1.37 -14.52 -12.56
CA PHE A 270 1.10 -13.24 -13.24
C PHE A 270 1.76 -13.10 -14.63
N GLY A 271 2.76 -13.92 -14.96
CA GLY A 271 3.49 -13.84 -16.22
C GLY A 271 4.45 -12.65 -16.36
N SER A 272 4.57 -11.79 -15.33
CA SER A 272 5.52 -10.69 -15.29
C SER A 272 6.01 -10.38 -13.87
N PHE A 273 7.03 -9.54 -13.77
CA PHE A 273 7.53 -9.03 -12.49
C PHE A 273 6.80 -7.75 -12.03
N ASP A 274 5.83 -7.26 -12.80
CA ASP A 274 5.21 -5.94 -12.64
C ASP A 274 4.10 -5.93 -11.58
N GLY A 275 3.68 -4.74 -11.14
CA GLY A 275 2.69 -4.52 -10.08
C GLY A 275 1.23 -4.69 -10.51
N VAL A 276 0.90 -5.66 -11.37
CA VAL A 276 -0.46 -5.82 -11.91
C VAL A 276 -0.92 -7.27 -11.97
N MET A 277 -2.25 -7.43 -11.95
CA MET A 277 -2.90 -8.68 -12.35
C MET A 277 -2.60 -9.05 -13.82
N PRO A 278 -2.52 -10.33 -14.18
CA PRO A 278 -2.38 -10.74 -15.58
C PRO A 278 -3.62 -10.34 -16.38
N ILE A 279 -3.43 -9.98 -17.65
CA ILE A 279 -4.52 -9.59 -18.58
C ILE A 279 -5.53 -10.74 -18.76
N SER A 280 -5.06 -11.98 -18.80
CA SER A 280 -5.88 -13.18 -18.87
C SER A 280 -5.97 -13.88 -17.52
N ARG A 281 -7.12 -14.50 -17.22
CA ARG A 281 -7.28 -15.28 -15.98
C ARG A 281 -6.39 -16.55 -16.00
N PRO A 282 -5.59 -16.82 -14.94
CA PRO A 282 -4.91 -18.09 -14.77
C PRO A 282 -5.87 -19.28 -14.77
N VAL A 283 -5.46 -20.39 -15.40
CA VAL A 283 -6.32 -21.58 -15.55
C VAL A 283 -6.26 -22.42 -14.27
N GLY A 284 -7.28 -22.27 -13.42
CA GLY A 284 -7.36 -22.93 -12.12
C GLY A 284 -6.78 -22.09 -10.99
N ASP A 285 -6.48 -22.73 -9.87
CA ASP A 285 -5.82 -22.12 -8.70
C ASP A 285 -4.98 -23.17 -7.94
N PRO A 286 -3.87 -23.68 -8.51
CA PRO A 286 -3.11 -24.78 -7.91
C PRO A 286 -2.43 -24.41 -6.57
N HIS A 287 -2.21 -23.12 -6.30
CA HIS A 287 -1.55 -22.65 -5.08
C HIS A 287 -2.53 -22.08 -4.03
N GLY A 288 -3.76 -21.73 -4.43
CA GLY A 288 -4.80 -21.16 -3.55
C GLY A 288 -4.80 -19.62 -3.50
N VAL A 289 -4.32 -18.96 -4.55
CA VAL A 289 -4.18 -17.50 -4.69
C VAL A 289 -5.50 -16.76 -4.51
N PHE A 290 -6.60 -17.32 -5.01
CA PHE A 290 -7.91 -16.66 -5.04
C PHE A 290 -8.80 -17.07 -3.86
N SER A 291 -8.50 -18.21 -3.25
CA SER A 291 -9.29 -18.88 -2.22
C SER A 291 -8.75 -18.69 -0.79
N LYS A 292 -7.44 -18.51 -0.62
CA LYS A 292 -6.78 -18.44 0.70
C LYS A 292 -6.42 -17.01 1.13
N SER A 293 -6.20 -16.84 2.43
CA SER A 293 -5.49 -15.67 2.95
C SER A 293 -4.01 -15.71 2.56
N PHE A 294 -3.33 -14.57 2.58
CA PHE A 294 -1.93 -14.46 2.18
C PHE A 294 -1.03 -15.26 3.13
N ALA A 295 -1.30 -15.26 4.44
CA ALA A 295 -0.59 -16.09 5.41
C ALA A 295 -0.71 -17.60 5.13
N GLN A 296 -1.92 -18.10 4.83
CA GLN A 296 -2.14 -19.51 4.52
C GLN A 296 -1.50 -19.91 3.18
N TYR A 297 -1.57 -19.03 2.17
CA TYR A 297 -0.86 -19.20 0.90
C TYR A 297 0.66 -19.32 1.11
N LEU A 298 1.24 -18.50 2.00
CA LEU A 298 2.66 -18.57 2.33
C LEU A 298 3.01 -19.91 3.00
N ASP A 299 2.25 -20.37 3.99
CA ASP A 299 2.55 -21.64 4.67
C ASP A 299 2.42 -22.85 3.72
N ASP A 300 1.30 -22.97 3.00
CA ASP A 300 0.99 -24.10 2.12
C ASP A 300 2.02 -24.27 0.99
N ASN A 301 2.64 -23.17 0.56
CA ASN A 301 3.62 -23.12 -0.51
C ASN A 301 5.07 -22.93 0.01
N LYS A 302 5.33 -23.23 1.29
CA LYS A 302 6.68 -23.23 1.93
C LYS A 302 7.41 -21.88 1.90
N MET A 303 6.68 -20.82 2.26
CA MET A 303 7.17 -19.45 2.37
C MET A 303 6.86 -18.80 3.73
N GLY A 304 6.41 -19.57 4.73
CA GLY A 304 5.99 -19.04 6.03
C GLY A 304 7.07 -18.23 6.77
N ALA A 305 8.35 -18.52 6.54
CA ALA A 305 9.48 -17.72 7.05
C ALA A 305 9.40 -16.23 6.66
N LEU A 306 8.83 -15.88 5.50
CA LEU A 306 8.69 -14.49 5.06
C LEU A 306 7.68 -13.67 5.89
N LYS A 307 6.80 -14.31 6.68
CA LYS A 307 5.71 -13.62 7.39
C LYS A 307 6.20 -12.45 8.24
N GLY A 308 7.32 -12.56 8.95
CA GLY A 308 7.86 -11.47 9.77
C GLY A 308 8.21 -10.21 8.96
N TYR A 309 8.83 -10.38 7.79
CA TYR A 309 9.11 -9.28 6.86
C TYR A 309 7.81 -8.71 6.27
N LEU A 310 6.88 -9.59 5.86
CA LEU A 310 5.64 -9.22 5.20
C LEU A 310 4.61 -8.56 6.15
N MET A 311 4.61 -8.89 7.45
CA MET A 311 3.77 -8.20 8.44
C MET A 311 4.14 -6.70 8.49
N TYR A 312 5.43 -6.37 8.50
CA TYR A 312 5.86 -4.97 8.48
C TYR A 312 5.71 -4.34 7.08
N ALA A 313 6.02 -5.07 6.00
CA ALA A 313 5.93 -4.55 4.63
C ALA A 313 4.49 -4.41 4.09
N TYR A 314 3.51 -5.12 4.66
CA TYR A 314 2.10 -5.14 4.21
C TYR A 314 1.15 -4.60 5.28
N GLN A 315 1.11 -5.26 6.43
CA GLN A 315 0.09 -5.06 7.47
C GLN A 315 0.33 -3.79 8.30
N VAL A 316 1.58 -3.46 8.62
CA VAL A 316 1.94 -2.17 9.26
C VAL A 316 1.75 -0.98 8.31
N GLN A 317 1.77 -1.19 6.99
CA GLN A 317 1.38 -0.16 5.99
C GLN A 317 -0.15 0.01 5.87
N GLY A 318 -0.96 -0.72 6.64
CA GLY A 318 -2.42 -0.53 6.72
C GLY A 318 -3.24 -1.25 5.62
N TYR A 319 -2.60 -2.06 4.77
CA TYR A 319 -3.31 -2.77 3.69
C TYR A 319 -4.13 -3.98 4.15
N GLY A 320 -4.06 -4.37 5.41
CA GLY A 320 -4.84 -5.46 6.01
C GLY A 320 -3.98 -6.51 6.71
N ASP A 321 -4.66 -7.38 7.44
CA ASP A 321 -4.07 -8.46 8.24
C ASP A 321 -3.65 -9.65 7.35
N LEU A 322 -2.42 -10.18 7.48
CA LEU A 322 -1.94 -11.26 6.59
C LEU A 322 -2.83 -12.52 6.65
N ASP A 323 -3.42 -12.81 7.82
CA ASP A 323 -4.31 -13.94 8.02
C ASP A 323 -5.72 -13.72 7.43
N LYS A 324 -6.08 -12.48 7.06
CA LYS A 324 -7.42 -12.09 6.61
C LYS A 324 -7.46 -11.48 5.19
N ILE A 325 -6.32 -11.00 4.66
CA ILE A 325 -6.18 -10.48 3.30
C ILE A 325 -6.09 -11.64 2.28
N PRO A 326 -6.83 -11.63 1.15
CA PRO A 326 -6.67 -12.65 0.10
C PRO A 326 -5.26 -12.64 -0.51
N ALA A 327 -4.69 -13.82 -0.75
CA ALA A 327 -3.32 -13.98 -1.26
C ALA A 327 -3.07 -13.24 -2.58
N TYR A 328 -4.08 -13.17 -3.46
CA TYR A 328 -4.11 -12.33 -4.66
C TYR A 328 -3.62 -10.88 -4.41
N TYR A 329 -4.13 -10.20 -3.39
CA TYR A 329 -3.75 -8.81 -3.11
C TYR A 329 -2.36 -8.69 -2.49
N GLY A 330 -1.95 -9.70 -1.72
CA GLY A 330 -0.55 -9.90 -1.31
C GLY A 330 0.40 -9.94 -2.50
N LEU A 331 0.14 -10.81 -3.47
CA LEU A 331 0.95 -10.95 -4.68
C LEU A 331 0.93 -9.70 -5.58
N VAL A 332 -0.22 -9.02 -5.70
CA VAL A 332 -0.32 -7.76 -6.44
C VAL A 332 0.62 -6.70 -5.87
N TRP A 333 0.54 -6.42 -4.56
CA TRP A 333 1.32 -5.36 -3.91
C TRP A 333 2.80 -5.72 -3.68
N VAL A 334 3.09 -6.93 -3.19
CA VAL A 334 4.45 -7.31 -2.79
C VAL A 334 5.27 -7.71 -4.02
N MET A 335 6.03 -6.73 -4.50
CA MET A 335 6.93 -6.81 -5.64
C MET A 335 8.21 -7.63 -5.32
N PRO A 336 8.94 -8.14 -6.32
CA PRO A 336 10.15 -8.93 -6.09
C PRO A 336 11.26 -8.23 -5.29
N ASP A 337 11.40 -6.91 -5.42
CA ASP A 337 12.32 -6.07 -4.63
C ASP A 337 11.94 -6.01 -3.14
N MET A 338 10.64 -6.15 -2.82
CA MET A 338 10.12 -6.16 -1.45
C MET A 338 10.15 -7.54 -0.79
N ALA A 339 10.28 -8.61 -1.56
CA ALA A 339 10.25 -10.00 -1.07
C ALA A 339 11.64 -10.55 -0.68
N LEU A 340 12.73 -9.90 -1.11
CA LEU A 340 14.10 -10.34 -0.84
C LEU A 340 14.57 -9.90 0.56
N PRO A 341 15.14 -10.80 1.39
CA PRO A 341 15.58 -10.50 2.76
C PRO A 341 16.93 -9.74 2.82
N SER A 342 17.20 -8.85 1.87
CA SER A 342 18.34 -7.94 1.90
C SER A 342 18.09 -6.81 2.91
N GLY A 343 19.02 -6.61 3.84
CA GLY A 343 18.84 -5.75 5.02
C GLY A 343 18.63 -4.25 4.75
N GLU A 344 18.01 -3.59 5.74
CA GLU A 344 17.86 -2.12 5.85
C GLU A 344 17.47 -1.37 4.56
N THR A 345 16.32 -1.75 3.97
CA THR A 345 15.45 -0.80 3.23
C THR A 345 16.12 -0.09 2.03
N SER A 346 17.15 -0.69 1.43
CA SER A 346 18.00 -0.04 0.42
C SER A 346 17.24 0.29 -0.86
N GLY A 347 16.74 1.52 -0.96
CA GLY A 347 15.90 2.00 -2.08
C GLY A 347 14.57 2.63 -1.66
N VAL A 348 14.18 2.55 -0.37
CA VAL A 348 12.99 3.24 0.14
C VAL A 348 13.25 4.75 0.19
N THR A 349 12.41 5.49 -0.52
CA THR A 349 12.52 6.94 -0.72
C THR A 349 11.17 7.63 -0.50
N ALA A 350 11.21 8.94 -0.24
CA ALA A 350 10.06 9.82 -0.20
C ALA A 350 10.30 11.05 -1.10
N TRP A 351 9.26 11.84 -1.37
CA TRP A 351 9.39 13.10 -2.12
C TRP A 351 9.79 14.26 -1.20
N GLN A 352 10.79 15.04 -1.62
CA GLN A 352 11.31 16.18 -0.84
C GLN A 352 10.23 17.25 -0.53
N LYS A 353 9.24 17.42 -1.41
CA LYS A 353 8.08 18.32 -1.20
C LYS A 353 6.77 17.56 -0.91
N GLY A 354 6.86 16.25 -0.67
CA GLY A 354 5.71 15.36 -0.58
C GLY A 354 5.07 15.01 -1.92
N TRP A 355 4.13 14.07 -1.86
CA TRP A 355 3.35 13.58 -2.99
C TRP A 355 2.32 14.58 -3.52
N GLU A 356 1.71 15.45 -2.68
CA GLU A 356 0.73 16.42 -3.18
C GLU A 356 1.36 17.41 -4.18
N ASP A 357 2.65 17.78 -4.07
CA ASP A 357 3.36 18.61 -5.07
C ASP A 357 3.37 17.97 -6.48
N VAL A 358 3.47 16.64 -6.58
CA VAL A 358 3.43 15.92 -7.88
C VAL A 358 2.04 16.05 -8.52
N TRP A 359 0.98 15.89 -7.72
CA TRP A 359 -0.40 16.06 -8.19
C TRP A 359 -0.71 17.53 -8.51
N ASP A 360 -0.18 18.47 -7.72
CA ASP A 360 -0.29 19.91 -7.94
C ASP A 360 0.36 20.31 -9.28
N GLN A 361 1.55 19.77 -9.58
CA GLN A 361 2.22 19.98 -10.87
C GLN A 361 1.40 19.38 -12.03
N MET A 362 0.87 18.16 -11.89
CA MET A 362 0.04 17.51 -12.91
C MET A 362 -1.24 18.29 -13.21
N VAL A 363 -2.01 18.67 -12.17
CA VAL A 363 -3.25 19.43 -12.27
C VAL A 363 -3.03 20.78 -12.95
N LYS A 364 -1.99 21.52 -12.54
CA LYS A 364 -1.66 22.84 -13.12
C LYS A 364 -1.18 22.72 -14.56
N LYS A 365 -0.28 21.77 -14.85
CA LYS A 365 0.36 21.64 -16.18
C LYS A 365 -0.58 21.08 -17.25
N ARG A 366 -1.61 20.34 -16.86
CA ARG A 366 -2.68 19.86 -17.76
C ARG A 366 -3.98 20.66 -17.65
N THR A 367 -4.01 21.75 -16.87
CA THR A 367 -5.17 22.63 -16.68
C THR A 367 -6.44 21.85 -16.33
N MET A 368 -6.34 20.89 -15.40
CA MET A 368 -7.42 19.95 -15.10
C MET A 368 -8.64 20.66 -14.50
N ASN A 369 -9.80 20.48 -15.13
CA ASN A 369 -11.09 20.98 -14.69
C ASN A 369 -11.66 20.10 -13.56
N ILE A 370 -11.29 20.40 -12.31
CA ILE A 370 -11.74 19.71 -11.10
C ILE A 370 -12.84 20.51 -10.40
N LYS A 371 -14.00 19.89 -10.18
CA LYS A 371 -15.11 20.43 -9.39
C LYS A 371 -15.11 19.79 -8.00
N LEU A 372 -14.54 20.50 -7.04
CA LEU A 372 -14.53 20.16 -5.62
C LEU A 372 -15.94 20.30 -5.00
N ASN A 373 -16.15 19.73 -3.81
CA ASN A 373 -17.40 19.74 -3.05
C ASN A 373 -18.63 19.24 -3.85
N THR A 374 -18.41 18.35 -4.82
CA THR A 374 -19.44 17.85 -5.74
C THR A 374 -19.71 16.37 -5.49
N GLU A 375 -20.74 16.07 -4.70
CA GLU A 375 -21.17 14.70 -4.43
C GLU A 375 -22.03 14.13 -5.57
N VAL A 376 -21.58 13.01 -6.16
CA VAL A 376 -22.32 12.28 -7.19
C VAL A 376 -23.29 11.30 -6.54
N VAL A 377 -24.56 11.71 -6.42
CA VAL A 377 -25.62 10.91 -5.75
C VAL A 377 -26.16 9.75 -6.59
N SER A 378 -26.06 9.79 -7.92
CA SER A 378 -26.42 8.68 -8.81
C SER A 378 -25.82 8.85 -10.20
N ILE A 379 -25.60 7.75 -10.90
CA ILE A 379 -25.22 7.69 -12.32
C ILE A 379 -26.34 6.95 -13.07
N ARG A 380 -26.73 7.44 -14.25
CA ARG A 380 -27.65 6.76 -15.16
C ARG A 380 -27.03 6.73 -16.55
N ARG A 381 -27.15 5.58 -17.22
CA ARG A 381 -26.65 5.26 -18.56
C ARG A 381 -27.72 4.40 -19.21
#